data_AF-O74364-F1
#
_entry.id   AF-O74364-F1
#
_cell.length_a   1.000
_cell.length_b   1.000
_cell.length_c   1.000
_cell.angle_alpha   90.00
_cell.angle_beta   90.00
_cell.angle_gamma   90.00
#
_symmetry.space_group_name_H-M   'P 1'
#
loop_
_entity.id
_entity.type
_entity.pdbx_description
1 polymer ?
#
loop_
_entity_poly.entity_id
_entity_poly.type
_entity_poly.pdbx_seq_one_letter_code
_entity_poly.pdbx_strand_id
1 'polypeptide(L)'
;MVANYASMMYHNGSNILGYGVLRLLQYNEQLMSGWESTMKDDIGYWRRFVHDFYTEKGTFRYNIDYKDSPNQEPKLFELSYAALPRFLYLSYCGKLKKMSFLLGNTKEFAIPNNGYFVESSRASILYQYQGGVQVIVSGHLRAHFFRAPLLKLDSLEFSAVGHSEYLLRELMTNASLALSQSRPPQNQIQHDGVKSEDPSSESVNINSSSSLLPDSPVNEYGLEPHIMRFMEITETISGMRDLIAFTLAQRSGPTSALHKFATALQQQHQMQKSTSSNIPYANPAPSGFNGSPRNGDVASLASNYRYAKQPPTMPANAISQANRLLDQNNIPNMDPSILPQSMPIASVPPYSLQGIKRQGTHSPMVEGENPNNNPNFYSSDMLNAQKRTKV
;
A
#
# COMPACT_ATOMS: atom_id res chain seq x y z
N MET A 1 13.24 13.45 21.06
CA MET A 1 13.37 12.79 22.39
C MET A 1 13.24 11.27 22.31
N VAL A 2 12.35 10.70 21.49
CA VAL A 2 12.16 9.23 21.35
C VAL A 2 13.36 8.50 20.73
N ALA A 3 14.06 9.12 19.79
CA ALA A 3 15.24 8.52 19.13
C ALA A 3 16.39 8.20 20.12
N ASN A 4 16.58 9.02 21.17
CA ASN A 4 17.60 8.78 22.19
C ASN A 4 17.22 7.65 23.16
N TYR A 5 15.93 7.45 23.44
CA TYR A 5 15.47 6.38 24.31
C TYR A 5 15.57 5.01 23.64
N ALA A 6 15.27 4.93 22.34
CA ALA A 6 15.49 3.72 21.56
C ALA A 6 16.99 3.37 21.54
N SER A 7 17.86 4.37 21.31
CA SER A 7 19.32 4.18 21.27
C SER A 7 19.92 3.60 22.56
N MET A 8 19.44 4.01 23.73
CA MET A 8 19.98 3.52 25.01
C MET A 8 19.54 2.10 25.38
N MET A 9 18.39 1.64 24.88
CA MET A 9 17.88 0.29 25.18
C MET A 9 18.42 -0.79 24.23
N TYR A 10 18.95 -0.41 23.06
CA TYR A 10 19.53 -1.37 22.11
C TYR A 10 20.78 -2.10 22.63
N HIS A 11 21.42 -1.58 23.69
CA HIS A 11 22.65 -2.16 24.25
C HIS A 11 22.43 -3.35 25.18
N ASN A 12 21.20 -3.61 25.61
CA ASN A 12 20.88 -4.82 26.36
C ASN A 12 20.28 -5.84 25.38
N GLY A 13 20.92 -7.01 25.26
CA GLY A 13 20.49 -8.14 24.41
C GLY A 13 19.14 -8.77 24.81
N SER A 14 18.27 -8.03 25.50
CA SER A 14 16.90 -8.42 25.77
C SER A 14 16.05 -8.15 24.53
N ASN A 15 15.37 -9.20 24.06
CA ASN A 15 14.29 -9.13 23.09
C ASN A 15 13.05 -8.50 23.74
N ILE A 16 13.16 -7.25 24.21
CA ILE A 16 12.03 -6.49 24.75
C ILE A 16 11.01 -6.36 23.63
N LEU A 17 9.78 -6.81 23.89
CA LEU A 17 8.65 -6.70 22.98
C LEU A 17 8.00 -5.32 23.08
N GLY A 18 7.28 -4.95 22.03
CA GLY A 18 6.54 -3.69 21.88
C GLY A 18 7.22 -2.71 20.92
N TYR A 19 8.50 -2.90 20.60
CA TYR A 19 9.22 -1.98 19.71
C TYR A 19 8.71 -2.05 18.27
N GLY A 20 8.40 -3.24 17.76
CA GLY A 20 7.82 -3.40 16.43
C GLY A 20 6.45 -2.73 16.33
N VAL A 21 5.59 -2.93 17.33
CA VAL A 21 4.27 -2.30 17.39
C VAL A 21 4.40 -0.78 17.47
N LEU A 22 5.25 -0.26 18.34
CA LEU A 22 5.50 1.19 18.44
C LEU A 22 6.01 1.77 17.14
N ARG A 23 6.91 1.06 16.44
CA ARG A 23 7.44 1.49 15.15
C ARG A 23 6.35 1.51 14.07
N LEU A 24 5.47 0.52 14.07
CA LEU A 24 4.31 0.47 13.17
C LEU A 24 3.31 1.59 13.45
N LEU A 25 3.10 1.96 14.73
CA LEU A 25 2.27 3.11 15.10
C LEU A 25 2.90 4.44 14.64
N GLN A 26 4.22 4.60 14.75
CA GLN A 26 4.93 5.76 14.19
C GLN A 26 4.79 5.85 12.66
N TYR A 27 4.89 4.72 11.97
CA TYR A 27 4.64 4.63 10.53
C TYR A 27 3.22 5.10 10.20
N ASN A 28 2.23 4.62 10.94
CA ASN A 28 0.83 4.99 10.75
C ASN A 28 0.58 6.48 11.01
N GLU A 29 1.20 7.06 12.04
CA GLU A 29 1.10 8.48 12.37
C GLU A 29 1.65 9.36 11.25
N GLN A 30 2.83 9.02 10.72
CA GLN A 30 3.42 9.76 9.60
C GLN A 30 2.67 9.54 8.28
N LEU A 31 2.07 8.36 8.09
CA LEU A 31 1.21 8.12 6.93
C LEU A 31 -0.04 9.01 7.00
N MET A 32 -0.59 9.23 8.20
CA MET A 32 -1.74 10.08 8.45
C MET A 32 -1.46 11.57 8.31
N SER A 33 -0.20 12.04 8.37
CA SER A 33 0.15 13.46 8.19
C SER A 33 0.37 13.83 6.73
N GLY A 34 0.52 12.84 5.84
CA GLY A 34 0.83 13.06 4.42
C GLY A 34 -0.17 13.92 3.64
N TRP A 35 -1.38 14.16 4.17
CA TRP A 35 -2.39 15.03 3.53
C TRP A 35 -2.27 16.51 3.86
N GLU A 36 -1.49 16.87 4.88
CA GLU A 36 -1.26 18.27 5.21
C GLU A 36 -0.67 18.94 3.96
N SER A 37 -1.32 20.03 3.51
CA SER A 37 -1.34 20.49 2.11
C SER A 37 0.02 20.71 1.46
N THR A 38 1.09 20.82 2.24
CA THR A 38 2.46 21.05 1.77
C THR A 38 3.20 19.74 1.42
N MET A 39 2.80 18.59 1.98
CA MET A 39 3.55 17.34 1.87
C MET A 39 3.00 16.39 0.80
N LYS A 40 1.68 16.44 0.54
CA LYS A 40 1.00 15.49 -0.37
C LYS A 40 1.57 15.48 -1.79
N ASP A 41 1.91 16.67 -2.31
CA ASP A 41 2.33 16.87 -3.70
C ASP A 41 3.86 16.81 -3.88
N ASP A 42 4.61 16.57 -2.81
CA ASP A 42 6.07 16.42 -2.86
C ASP A 42 6.48 14.95 -2.90
N ILE A 43 6.91 14.47 -4.07
CA ILE A 43 7.49 13.14 -4.21
C ILE A 43 8.78 12.97 -3.37
N GLY A 44 9.49 14.06 -3.07
CA GLY A 44 10.65 14.08 -2.19
C GLY A 44 10.31 13.69 -0.75
N TYR A 45 9.19 14.18 -0.23
CA TYR A 45 8.64 13.75 1.07
C TYR A 45 8.39 12.24 1.09
N TRP A 46 7.69 11.70 0.09
CA TRP A 46 7.38 10.26 0.04
C TRP A 46 8.62 9.38 -0.12
N ARG A 47 9.66 9.86 -0.82
CA ARG A 47 10.96 9.17 -0.86
C ARG A 47 11.63 9.11 0.51
N ARG A 48 11.60 10.20 1.28
CA ARG A 48 12.14 10.24 2.65
C ARG A 48 11.33 9.36 3.59
N PHE A 49 10.00 9.42 3.49
CA PHE A 49 9.10 8.55 4.25
C PHE A 49 9.45 7.07 4.05
N VAL A 50 9.56 6.62 2.79
CA VAL A 50 9.92 5.23 2.48
C VAL A 50 11.32 4.90 2.97
N HIS A 51 12.29 5.80 2.79
CA HIS A 51 13.63 5.62 3.33
C HIS A 51 13.64 5.44 4.85
N ASP A 52 12.84 6.19 5.60
CA ASP A 52 12.84 6.16 7.05
C ASP A 52 12.20 4.89 7.62
N PHE A 53 11.21 4.33 6.91
CA PHE A 53 10.43 3.19 7.39
C PHE A 53 10.75 1.85 6.75
N TYR A 54 11.27 1.78 5.53
CA TYR A 54 11.55 0.53 4.81
C TYR A 54 13.05 0.31 4.62
N THR A 55 13.49 -0.95 4.66
CA THR A 55 14.82 -1.32 4.16
C THR A 55 14.85 -1.19 2.64
N GLU A 56 16.03 -1.11 2.02
CA GLU A 56 16.15 -0.99 0.55
C GLU A 56 15.59 -2.21 -0.20
N LYS A 57 15.42 -3.34 0.50
CA LYS A 57 14.77 -4.56 0.01
C LYS A 57 13.33 -4.70 0.50
N GLY A 58 12.85 -3.70 1.24
CA GLY A 58 11.53 -3.67 1.83
C GLY A 58 10.43 -3.75 0.79
N THR A 59 9.36 -4.46 1.12
CA THR A 59 8.19 -4.62 0.25
C THR A 59 6.90 -4.32 0.99
N PHE A 60 5.90 -3.85 0.26
CA PHE A 60 4.52 -3.80 0.71
C PHE A 60 3.67 -4.72 -0.15
N ARG A 61 2.99 -5.68 0.49
CA ARG A 61 2.14 -6.68 -0.16
C ARG A 61 0.67 -6.41 0.17
N TYR A 62 -0.16 -6.41 -0.85
CA TYR A 62 -1.59 -6.21 -0.74
C TYR A 62 -2.32 -7.40 -1.36
N ASN A 63 -2.95 -8.22 -0.52
CA ASN A 63 -3.66 -9.42 -0.94
C ASN A 63 -5.16 -9.16 -0.84
N ILE A 64 -5.94 -9.58 -1.82
CA ILE A 64 -7.39 -9.42 -1.86
C ILE A 64 -8.03 -10.78 -2.08
N ASP A 65 -8.81 -11.24 -1.10
CA ASP A 65 -9.54 -12.50 -1.15
C ASP A 65 -10.92 -12.31 -0.51
N TYR A 66 -11.89 -11.86 -1.32
CA TYR A 66 -13.26 -11.59 -0.89
C TYR A 66 -14.12 -12.83 -1.09
N LYS A 67 -14.18 -13.67 -0.06
CA LYS A 67 -14.89 -14.97 -0.11
C LYS A 67 -16.38 -14.85 -0.45
N ASP A 68 -17.00 -13.72 -0.14
CA ASP A 68 -18.42 -13.46 -0.37
C ASP A 68 -18.73 -13.03 -1.82
N SER A 69 -17.71 -12.80 -2.65
CA SER A 69 -17.85 -12.39 -4.05
C SER A 69 -17.25 -13.45 -4.98
N PRO A 70 -17.95 -14.58 -5.22
CA PRO A 70 -17.39 -15.73 -5.94
C PRO A 70 -16.98 -15.44 -7.39
N ASN A 71 -17.45 -14.33 -7.96
CA ASN A 71 -17.09 -13.88 -9.31
C ASN A 71 -15.81 -13.04 -9.35
N GLN A 72 -15.26 -12.64 -8.20
CA GLN A 72 -14.05 -11.84 -8.13
C GLN A 72 -12.82 -12.74 -8.03
N GLU A 73 -11.85 -12.52 -8.93
CA GLU A 73 -10.58 -13.21 -8.87
C GLU A 73 -9.73 -12.64 -7.72
N PRO A 74 -9.11 -13.49 -6.88
CA PRO A 74 -8.20 -13.01 -5.85
C PRO A 74 -7.01 -12.30 -6.50
N LYS A 75 -6.60 -11.17 -5.93
CA LYS A 75 -5.50 -10.33 -6.44
C LYS A 75 -4.38 -10.24 -5.43
N LEU A 76 -3.15 -10.29 -5.92
CA LEU A 76 -1.93 -10.19 -5.11
C LEU A 76 -1.02 -9.13 -5.73
N PHE A 77 -0.83 -8.04 -5.02
CA PHE A 77 0.08 -6.98 -5.44
C PHE A 77 1.29 -6.94 -4.52
N GLU A 78 2.47 -6.78 -5.12
CA GLU A 78 3.72 -6.54 -4.39
C GLU A 78 4.36 -5.25 -4.89
N LEU A 79 4.54 -4.31 -3.98
CA LEU A 79 5.19 -3.03 -4.23
C LEU A 79 6.59 -3.07 -3.63
N SER A 80 7.59 -2.97 -4.50
CA SER A 80 8.99 -2.85 -4.08
C SER A 80 9.28 -1.48 -3.47
N TYR A 81 10.39 -1.40 -2.72
CA TYR A 81 10.94 -0.14 -2.19
C TYR A 81 10.95 1.01 -3.21
N ALA A 82 11.28 0.73 -4.48
CA ALA A 82 11.34 1.74 -5.53
C ALA A 82 9.95 2.25 -5.98
N ALA A 83 8.90 1.45 -5.85
CA ALA A 83 7.54 1.80 -6.25
C ALA A 83 6.74 2.50 -5.14
N LEU A 84 7.07 2.21 -3.88
CA LEU A 84 6.38 2.72 -2.69
C LEU A 84 6.20 4.25 -2.66
N PRO A 85 7.23 5.08 -2.96
CA PRO A 85 7.05 6.54 -2.91
C PRO A 85 5.99 7.01 -3.91
N ARG A 86 5.93 6.37 -5.08
CA ARG A 86 4.98 6.72 -6.13
C ARG A 86 3.57 6.24 -5.79
N PHE A 87 3.43 5.05 -5.21
CA PHE A 87 2.16 4.55 -4.69
C PHE A 87 1.54 5.54 -3.70
N LEU A 88 2.30 5.91 -2.66
CA LEU A 88 1.83 6.81 -1.61
C LEU A 88 1.48 8.20 -2.16
N TYR A 89 2.34 8.74 -3.02
CA TYR A 89 2.06 9.99 -3.73
C TYR A 89 0.73 9.94 -4.49
N LEU A 90 0.51 8.88 -5.29
CA LEU A 90 -0.71 8.74 -6.08
C LEU A 90 -1.97 8.58 -5.24
N SER A 91 -1.87 7.91 -4.09
CA SER A 91 -2.99 7.80 -3.13
C SER A 91 -3.49 9.16 -2.69
N TYR A 92 -2.59 10.14 -2.50
CA TYR A 92 -2.96 11.49 -2.05
C TYR A 92 -3.19 12.52 -3.18
N CYS A 93 -2.86 12.19 -4.43
CA CYS A 93 -3.24 13.02 -5.58
C CYS A 93 -4.75 13.01 -5.88
N GLY A 94 -5.47 11.98 -5.41
CA GLY A 94 -6.91 11.83 -5.61
C GLY A 94 -7.75 12.68 -4.63
N LYS A 95 -8.95 12.18 -4.30
CA LYS A 95 -9.84 12.81 -3.32
C LYS A 95 -9.53 12.39 -1.88
N LEU A 96 -8.51 11.56 -1.68
CA LEU A 96 -8.15 11.02 -0.38
C LEU A 96 -7.61 12.12 0.54
N LYS A 97 -8.25 12.30 1.69
CA LYS A 97 -7.80 13.18 2.76
C LYS A 97 -6.97 12.46 3.79
N LYS A 98 -7.22 11.18 4.08
CA LYS A 98 -6.49 10.48 5.13
C LYS A 98 -6.46 8.99 4.88
N MET A 99 -5.28 8.40 5.02
CA MET A 99 -5.07 6.96 5.08
C MET A 99 -4.54 6.59 6.46
N SER A 100 -5.11 5.57 7.09
CA SER A 100 -4.63 5.05 8.38
C SER A 100 -4.91 3.58 8.56
N PHE A 101 -4.01 2.89 9.24
CA PHE A 101 -4.20 1.54 9.75
C PHE A 101 -4.87 1.57 11.13
N LEU A 102 -5.88 0.72 11.31
CA LEU A 102 -6.47 0.40 12.61
C LEU A 102 -6.02 -1.01 12.96
N LEU A 103 -5.31 -1.15 14.08
CA LEU A 103 -4.72 -2.41 14.51
C LEU A 103 -5.50 -2.97 15.70
N GLY A 104 -6.06 -4.16 15.55
CA GLY A 104 -6.74 -4.92 16.58
C GLY A 104 -6.08 -6.29 16.80
N ASN A 105 -6.16 -6.81 18.02
CA ASN A 105 -5.57 -8.11 18.40
C ASN A 105 -4.09 -8.26 17.99
N THR A 106 -3.32 -7.18 18.14
CA THR A 106 -1.92 -7.12 17.72
C THR A 106 -1.02 -7.92 18.67
N LYS A 107 -0.16 -8.77 18.10
CA LYS A 107 0.86 -9.56 18.78
C LYS A 107 2.22 -9.22 18.20
N GLU A 108 3.24 -9.25 19.04
CA GLU A 108 4.62 -9.08 18.62
C GLU A 108 5.43 -10.30 19.05
N PHE A 109 6.28 -10.76 18.15
CA PHE A 109 7.21 -11.86 18.35
C PHE A 109 8.61 -11.38 18.02
N ALA A 110 9.59 -11.70 18.85
CA ALA A 110 10.99 -11.53 18.48
C ALA A 110 11.41 -12.65 17.54
N ILE A 111 12.13 -12.32 16.46
CA ILE A 111 12.65 -13.29 15.49
C ILE A 111 14.18 -13.46 15.65
N PRO A 112 14.74 -14.64 15.32
CA PRO A 112 16.18 -14.81 15.20
C PRO A 112 16.77 -13.73 14.29
N ASN A 113 17.91 -13.14 14.66
CA ASN A 113 18.49 -11.88 14.12
C ASN A 113 17.95 -10.59 14.78
N ASN A 114 17.33 -10.72 15.94
CA ASN A 114 16.80 -9.65 16.79
C ASN A 114 15.74 -8.76 16.11
N GLY A 115 15.20 -9.16 14.97
CA GLY A 115 14.08 -8.47 14.35
C GLY A 115 12.78 -8.65 15.14
N TYR A 116 11.72 -8.01 14.67
CA TYR A 116 10.38 -8.15 15.23
C TYR A 116 9.39 -8.57 14.14
N PHE A 117 8.52 -9.51 14.47
CA PHE A 117 7.36 -9.87 13.69
C PHE A 117 6.11 -9.39 14.41
N VAL A 118 5.36 -8.48 13.79
CA VAL A 118 4.11 -7.94 14.31
C VAL A 118 2.96 -8.49 13.48
N GLU A 119 1.99 -9.10 14.13
CA GLU A 119 0.78 -9.62 13.49
C GLU A 119 -0.45 -9.02 14.16
N SER A 120 -1.36 -8.48 13.36
CA SER A 120 -2.69 -8.06 13.77
C SER A 120 -3.70 -8.94 13.07
N SER A 121 -4.37 -9.81 13.85
CA SER A 121 -5.40 -10.71 13.32
C SER A 121 -6.71 -10.00 12.99
N ARG A 122 -6.84 -8.72 13.35
CA ARG A 122 -7.94 -7.84 12.96
C ARG A 122 -7.37 -6.48 12.65
N ALA A 123 -7.07 -6.23 11.38
CA ALA A 123 -6.59 -4.94 10.93
C ALA A 123 -7.59 -4.32 9.94
N SER A 124 -7.64 -3.00 9.89
CA SER A 124 -8.39 -2.30 8.84
C SER A 124 -7.56 -1.16 8.28
N ILE A 125 -7.74 -0.87 6.99
CA ILE A 125 -7.30 0.39 6.39
C ILE A 125 -8.52 1.30 6.30
N LEU A 126 -8.41 2.47 6.91
CA LEU A 126 -9.40 3.52 6.83
C LEU A 126 -8.93 4.56 5.81
N TYR A 127 -9.75 4.76 4.79
CA TYR A 127 -9.63 5.85 3.82
C TYR A 127 -10.72 6.88 4.09
N GLN A 128 -10.35 8.14 4.24
CA GLN A 128 -11.29 9.25 4.36
C GLN A 128 -11.17 10.11 3.12
N TYR A 129 -12.26 10.27 2.37
CA TYR A 129 -12.29 11.05 1.14
C TYR A 129 -12.90 12.43 1.35
N GLN A 130 -12.61 13.34 0.43
CA GLN A 130 -13.36 14.58 0.29
C GLN A 130 -14.83 14.26 -0.01
N GLY A 131 -15.75 15.06 0.54
CA GLY A 131 -17.19 14.80 0.42
C GLY A 131 -17.76 13.91 1.53
N GLY A 132 -16.96 13.49 2.52
CA GLY A 132 -17.46 12.79 3.71
C GLY A 132 -17.67 11.30 3.53
N VAL A 133 -17.21 10.72 2.42
CA VAL A 133 -17.18 9.26 2.21
C VAL A 133 -16.01 8.67 2.98
N GLN A 134 -16.25 7.60 3.72
CA GLN A 134 -15.21 6.79 4.36
C GLN A 134 -15.27 5.37 3.81
N VAL A 135 -14.12 4.80 3.49
CA VAL A 135 -14.00 3.40 3.09
C VAL A 135 -13.14 2.68 4.11
N ILE A 136 -13.66 1.59 4.67
CA ILE A 136 -12.95 0.73 5.61
C ILE A 136 -12.70 -0.60 4.91
N VAL A 137 -11.44 -0.90 4.61
CA VAL A 137 -11.03 -2.22 4.14
C VAL A 137 -10.65 -3.05 5.35
N SER A 138 -11.36 -4.15 5.59
CA SER A 138 -11.12 -5.06 6.70
C SER A 138 -10.21 -6.21 6.29
N GLY A 139 -9.36 -6.67 7.21
CA GLY A 139 -8.35 -7.67 6.88
C GLY A 139 -7.45 -8.05 8.06
N HIS A 140 -6.24 -8.49 7.70
CA HIS A 140 -5.18 -8.88 8.62
C HIS A 140 -3.89 -8.19 8.18
N LEU A 141 -3.05 -7.83 9.15
CA LEU A 141 -1.79 -7.15 8.87
C LEU A 141 -0.62 -7.91 9.48
N ARG A 142 0.46 -8.05 8.71
CA ARG A 142 1.73 -8.62 9.15
C ARG A 142 2.87 -7.68 8.80
N ALA A 143 3.78 -7.47 9.73
CA ALA A 143 4.96 -6.63 9.53
C ALA A 143 6.21 -7.34 10.04
N HIS A 144 7.24 -7.38 9.21
CA HIS A 144 8.56 -7.88 9.54
C HIS A 144 9.53 -6.72 9.61
N PHE A 145 10.14 -6.52 10.78
CA PHE A 145 11.14 -5.50 11.02
C PHE A 145 12.53 -6.11 11.12
N PHE A 146 13.47 -5.55 10.37
CA PHE A 146 14.89 -5.84 10.49
C PHE A 146 15.51 -5.01 11.60
N ARG A 147 16.29 -5.64 12.49
CA ARG A 147 17.04 -4.91 13.51
C ARG A 147 18.42 -4.54 13.01
N ALA A 148 18.48 -3.37 12.39
CA ALA A 148 19.66 -2.52 12.28
C ALA A 148 19.15 -1.08 12.43
N PRO A 149 19.94 -0.15 13.01
CA PRO A 149 19.65 0.65 14.22
C PRO A 149 18.30 1.39 14.32
N LEU A 150 17.52 1.44 13.25
CA LEU A 150 16.30 2.21 13.07
C LEU A 150 15.00 1.40 12.96
N LEU A 151 15.06 0.05 13.09
CA LEU A 151 13.88 -0.83 12.98
C LEU A 151 13.05 -0.54 11.72
N LYS A 152 13.62 -0.89 10.57
CA LYS A 152 12.98 -0.67 9.27
C LYS A 152 12.21 -1.94 8.85
N LEU A 153 11.14 -1.74 8.09
CA LEU A 153 10.29 -2.76 7.50
C LEU A 153 11.04 -3.47 6.36
N ASP A 154 11.20 -4.78 6.50
CA ASP A 154 11.55 -5.68 5.40
C ASP A 154 10.30 -6.11 4.62
N SER A 155 9.18 -6.24 5.31
CA SER A 155 7.90 -6.58 4.69
C SER A 155 6.75 -6.00 5.50
N LEU A 156 5.82 -5.37 4.81
CA LEU A 156 4.51 -5.03 5.33
C LEU A 156 3.47 -5.72 4.44
N GLU A 157 2.59 -6.52 5.01
CA GLU A 157 1.58 -7.27 4.28
C GLU A 157 0.20 -6.95 4.85
N PHE A 158 -0.73 -6.61 3.97
CA PHE A 158 -2.14 -6.45 4.29
C PHE A 158 -2.98 -7.41 3.44
N SER A 159 -3.75 -8.27 4.11
CA SER A 159 -4.67 -9.22 3.46
C SER A 159 -6.12 -8.78 3.68
N ALA A 160 -6.72 -8.17 2.66
CA ALA A 160 -8.09 -7.69 2.63
C ALA A 160 -9.08 -8.85 2.47
N VAL A 161 -10.09 -8.87 3.33
CA VAL A 161 -11.18 -9.87 3.31
C VAL A 161 -12.53 -9.26 2.90
N GLY A 162 -12.65 -7.93 2.93
CA GLY A 162 -13.81 -7.18 2.47
C GLY A 162 -13.63 -5.69 2.69
N HIS A 163 -14.56 -4.89 2.17
CA HIS A 163 -14.60 -3.46 2.45
C HIS A 163 -16.04 -2.99 2.69
N SER A 164 -16.17 -1.82 3.31
CA SER A 164 -17.45 -1.17 3.53
C SER A 164 -17.30 0.33 3.33
N GLU A 165 -18.30 0.92 2.68
CA GLU A 165 -18.38 2.36 2.46
C GLU A 165 -19.39 2.97 3.43
N TYR A 166 -19.01 4.13 3.99
CA TYR A 166 -19.83 4.88 4.94
C TYR A 166 -19.99 6.31 4.45
N LEU A 167 -21.21 6.82 4.57
CA LEU A 167 -21.56 8.20 4.32
C LEU A 167 -21.93 8.89 5.64
N LEU A 168 -21.57 10.17 5.75
CA LEU A 168 -22.07 11.00 6.84
C LEU A 168 -23.59 11.13 6.75
N ARG A 169 -24.28 10.91 7.88
CA ARG A 169 -25.74 10.99 7.95
C ARG A 169 -26.28 12.32 7.43
N GLU A 170 -25.56 13.42 7.67
CA GLU A 170 -25.93 14.75 7.19
C GLU A 170 -26.10 14.82 5.67
N LEU A 171 -25.24 14.14 4.91
CA LEU A 171 -25.34 14.09 3.44
C LEU A 171 -26.63 13.39 3.00
N MET A 172 -27.00 12.32 3.69
CA MET A 172 -28.24 11.58 3.41
C MET A 172 -29.47 12.40 3.79
N THR A 173 -29.43 13.14 4.90
CA THR A 173 -30.52 14.05 5.30
C THR A 173 -30.69 15.19 4.30
N ASN A 174 -29.60 15.83 3.87
CA ASN A 174 -29.63 16.93 2.91
C ASN A 174 -30.13 16.47 1.54
N ALA A 175 -29.71 15.29 1.07
CA ALA A 175 -30.24 14.67 -0.14
C ALA A 175 -31.75 14.38 -0.03
N SER A 176 -32.19 13.84 1.11
CA SER A 176 -33.61 13.53 1.35
C SER A 176 -34.48 14.81 1.36
N LEU A 177 -34.00 15.89 1.99
CA LEU A 177 -34.68 17.18 2.01
C LEU A 177 -34.76 17.79 0.60
N ALA A 178 -33.69 17.74 -0.18
CA ALA A 178 -33.68 18.23 -1.56
C ALA A 178 -34.69 17.47 -2.45
N LEU A 179 -34.79 16.15 -2.30
CA LEU A 179 -35.82 15.35 -2.99
C LEU A 179 -37.23 15.76 -2.60
N SER A 180 -37.48 16.00 -1.31
CA SER A 180 -38.80 16.40 -0.82
C SER A 180 -39.26 17.76 -1.34
N GLN A 181 -38.34 18.72 -1.51
CA GLN A 181 -38.64 20.06 -2.03
C GLN A 181 -38.86 20.07 -3.55
N SER A 182 -38.34 19.07 -4.27
CA SER A 182 -38.48 18.94 -5.72
C SER A 182 -39.82 18.35 -6.19
N ARG A 183 -40.71 17.92 -5.26
CA ARG A 183 -42.07 17.52 -5.65
C ARG A 183 -42.89 18.76 -5.99
N PRO A 184 -43.40 18.90 -7.23
CA PRO A 184 -44.29 20.00 -7.55
C PRO A 184 -45.56 19.88 -6.68
N PRO A 185 -46.10 21.00 -6.18
CA PRO A 185 -47.37 20.97 -5.46
C PRO A 185 -48.44 20.46 -6.42
N GLN A 186 -49.00 19.28 -6.11
CA GLN A 186 -50.24 18.79 -6.70
C GLN A 186 -51.35 19.71 -6.20
N ASN A 187 -51.48 20.88 -6.85
CA ASN A 187 -52.57 21.79 -6.59
C ASN A 187 -53.87 21.08 -6.98
N GLN A 188 -54.70 20.89 -5.97
CA GLN A 188 -56.09 20.53 -6.06
C GLN A 188 -56.79 21.49 -7.02
N ILE A 189 -57.09 21.03 -8.22
CA ILE A 189 -58.07 21.68 -9.09
C ILE A 189 -59.27 20.72 -9.13
N GLN A 190 -60.19 20.95 -8.20
CA GLN A 190 -61.59 20.59 -8.41
C GLN A 190 -62.12 21.49 -9.52
N HIS A 191 -62.32 20.95 -10.72
CA HIS A 191 -63.35 21.49 -11.59
C HIS A 191 -63.87 20.45 -12.58
N ASP A 192 -65.19 20.46 -12.64
CA ASP A 192 -66.13 19.66 -13.41
C ASP A 192 -65.76 19.44 -14.89
N GLY A 193 -66.03 18.22 -15.36
CA GLY A 193 -66.49 17.93 -16.73
C GLY A 193 -65.56 18.28 -17.89
N VAL A 194 -65.04 17.24 -18.56
CA VAL A 194 -65.10 17.00 -20.02
C VAL A 194 -63.92 16.08 -20.42
N LYS A 195 -64.30 14.98 -21.08
CA LYS A 195 -63.44 13.94 -21.66
C LYS A 195 -62.44 14.56 -22.64
N SER A 196 -61.14 14.33 -22.47
CA SER A 196 -60.15 14.31 -23.57
C SER A 196 -58.82 13.70 -23.09
N GLU A 197 -58.51 12.55 -23.69
CA GLU A 197 -57.19 12.15 -24.22
C GLU A 197 -55.98 11.96 -23.28
N ASP A 198 -55.43 10.75 -23.40
CA ASP A 198 -54.28 10.17 -22.71
C ASP A 198 -53.08 11.13 -22.56
N PRO A 199 -52.61 11.41 -21.34
CA PRO A 199 -51.24 11.84 -21.12
C PRO A 199 -50.39 10.61 -20.79
N SER A 200 -49.47 10.32 -21.70
CA SER A 200 -48.27 9.49 -21.49
C SER A 200 -47.77 9.56 -20.04
N SER A 201 -47.75 8.40 -19.38
CA SER A 201 -47.14 8.22 -18.07
C SER A 201 -45.65 8.54 -18.14
N GLU A 202 -45.28 9.78 -17.83
CA GLU A 202 -43.90 10.15 -17.51
C GLU A 202 -43.53 9.41 -16.23
N SER A 203 -42.86 8.28 -16.40
CA SER A 203 -42.17 7.59 -15.31
C SER A 203 -41.21 8.57 -14.67
N VAL A 204 -41.53 9.02 -13.46
CA VAL A 204 -40.63 9.77 -12.57
C VAL A 204 -39.35 8.94 -12.48
N ASN A 205 -38.30 9.44 -13.11
CA ASN A 205 -37.03 8.76 -13.26
C ASN A 205 -36.41 8.62 -11.85
N ILE A 206 -36.42 7.41 -11.30
CA ILE A 206 -35.84 7.04 -10.00
C ILE A 206 -34.34 7.43 -9.93
N ASN A 207 -33.73 7.71 -11.08
CA ASN A 207 -32.35 8.19 -11.23
C ASN A 207 -32.10 9.63 -10.70
N SER A 208 -33.10 10.41 -10.30
CA SER A 208 -32.84 11.74 -9.67
C SER A 208 -32.29 11.64 -8.24
N SER A 209 -32.38 10.46 -7.62
CA SER A 209 -31.82 10.21 -6.28
C SER A 209 -30.30 10.01 -6.29
N SER A 210 -29.72 9.53 -7.39
CA SER A 210 -28.28 9.26 -7.48
C SER A 210 -27.44 10.54 -7.60
N SER A 211 -28.00 11.64 -8.09
CA SER A 211 -27.25 12.90 -8.23
C SER A 211 -27.00 13.64 -6.91
N LEU A 212 -27.68 13.24 -5.83
CA LEU A 212 -27.58 13.94 -4.53
C LEU A 212 -26.58 13.29 -3.58
N LEU A 213 -26.28 12.01 -3.76
CA LEU A 213 -25.25 11.31 -3.00
C LEU A 213 -23.94 11.30 -3.80
N PRO A 214 -22.78 11.42 -3.13
CA PRO A 214 -21.51 11.31 -3.83
C PRO A 214 -21.34 9.90 -4.40
N ASP A 215 -20.81 9.81 -5.62
CA ASP A 215 -20.41 8.53 -6.19
C ASP A 215 -19.36 7.83 -5.32
N SER A 216 -19.37 6.50 -5.34
CA SER A 216 -18.34 5.71 -4.68
C SER A 216 -16.95 6.08 -5.25
N PRO A 217 -15.97 6.43 -4.40
CA PRO A 217 -14.61 6.71 -4.84
C PRO A 217 -13.84 5.42 -5.19
N VAL A 218 -14.37 4.25 -4.82
CA VAL A 218 -13.67 2.97 -4.91
C VAL A 218 -14.33 2.01 -5.89
N ASN A 219 -13.57 1.02 -6.34
CA ASN A 219 -14.06 -0.08 -7.13
C ASN A 219 -14.56 -1.23 -6.25
N GLU A 220 -14.91 -2.34 -6.89
CA GLU A 220 -15.37 -3.59 -6.27
C GLU A 220 -14.36 -4.25 -5.30
N TYR A 221 -13.11 -3.77 -5.25
CA TYR A 221 -12.05 -4.20 -4.34
C TYR A 221 -11.76 -3.18 -3.21
N GLY A 222 -12.58 -2.14 -3.06
CA GLY A 222 -12.39 -1.10 -2.05
C GLY A 222 -11.21 -0.17 -2.30
N LEU A 223 -10.72 -0.10 -3.55
CA LEU A 223 -9.58 0.72 -3.97
C LEU A 223 -10.00 1.77 -5.00
N GLU A 224 -9.37 2.95 -4.99
CA GLU A 224 -9.58 3.91 -6.09
C GLU A 224 -9.11 3.31 -7.43
N PRO A 225 -9.86 3.48 -8.54
CA PRO A 225 -9.52 2.87 -9.83
C PRO A 225 -8.10 3.19 -10.33
N HIS A 226 -7.57 4.39 -10.06
CA HIS A 226 -6.20 4.75 -10.45
C HIS A 226 -5.14 4.03 -9.61
N ILE A 227 -5.43 3.74 -8.34
CA ILE A 227 -4.53 2.98 -7.46
C ILE A 227 -4.50 1.52 -7.87
N MET A 228 -5.67 0.94 -8.15
CA MET A 228 -5.78 -0.40 -8.70
C MET A 228 -4.93 -0.56 -9.98
N ARG A 229 -5.14 0.35 -10.94
CA ARG A 229 -4.37 0.37 -12.19
C ARG A 229 -2.87 0.53 -11.95
N PHE A 230 -2.47 1.37 -11.00
CA PHE A 230 -1.05 1.54 -10.65
C PHE A 230 -0.43 0.24 -10.12
N MET A 231 -1.14 -0.48 -9.27
CA MET A 231 -0.66 -1.76 -8.73
C MET A 231 -0.52 -2.82 -9.83
N GLU A 232 -1.50 -2.96 -10.73
CA GLU A 232 -1.45 -3.88 -11.87
C GLU A 232 -0.27 -3.58 -12.83
N ILE A 233 -0.01 -2.29 -13.10
CA ILE A 233 1.14 -1.88 -13.90
C ILE A 233 2.45 -2.21 -13.17
N THR A 234 2.54 -1.95 -11.87
CA THR A 234 3.76 -2.16 -11.08
C THR A 234 4.10 -3.65 -10.96
N GLU A 235 3.10 -4.51 -10.80
CA GLU A 235 3.25 -5.96 -10.81
C GLU A 235 3.86 -6.43 -12.15
N THR A 236 3.29 -5.96 -13.26
CA THR A 236 3.79 -6.28 -14.60
C THR A 236 5.23 -5.82 -14.80
N ILE A 237 5.58 -4.60 -14.36
CA ILE A 237 6.96 -4.07 -14.44
C ILE A 237 7.92 -4.91 -13.58
N SER A 238 7.49 -5.34 -12.39
CA SER A 238 8.29 -6.15 -11.49
C SER A 238 8.61 -7.52 -12.10
N GLY A 239 7.64 -8.13 -12.78
CA GLY A 239 7.86 -9.36 -13.57
C GLY A 239 8.78 -9.17 -14.78
N MET A 240 8.89 -7.96 -15.32
CA MET A 240 9.79 -7.63 -16.43
C MET A 240 11.21 -7.23 -16.00
N ARG A 241 11.55 -7.26 -14.71
CA ARG A 241 12.85 -6.78 -14.20
C ARG A 241 14.05 -7.41 -14.90
N ASP A 242 14.02 -8.72 -15.12
CA ASP A 242 15.11 -9.44 -15.80
C ASP A 242 15.20 -9.08 -17.28
N LEU A 243 14.06 -8.90 -17.94
CA LEU A 243 14.00 -8.43 -19.32
C LEU A 243 14.55 -7.00 -19.45
N ILE A 244 14.22 -6.12 -18.51
CA ILE A 244 14.75 -4.74 -18.46
C ILE A 244 16.27 -4.79 -18.29
N ALA A 245 16.78 -5.59 -17.35
CA ALA A 245 18.23 -5.76 -17.16
C ALA A 245 18.92 -6.32 -18.41
N PHE A 246 18.32 -7.32 -19.06
CA PHE A 246 18.82 -7.90 -20.32
C PHE A 246 18.85 -6.87 -21.45
N THR A 247 17.79 -6.07 -21.59
CA THR A 247 17.69 -4.99 -22.58
C THR A 247 18.78 -3.95 -22.38
N LEU A 248 19.04 -3.56 -21.13
CA LEU A 248 20.10 -2.61 -20.77
C LEU A 248 21.50 -3.17 -21.04
N ALA A 249 21.73 -4.46 -20.74
CA ALA A 249 23.01 -5.13 -20.97
C ALA A 249 23.32 -5.29 -22.46
N GLN A 250 22.35 -5.72 -23.27
CA GLN A 250 22.54 -5.97 -24.70
C GLN A 250 22.44 -4.69 -25.55
N ARG A 251 21.92 -3.59 -24.99
CA ARG A 251 21.61 -2.33 -25.71
C ARG A 251 20.77 -2.54 -26.97
N SER A 252 19.93 -3.58 -26.98
CA SER A 252 19.00 -3.84 -28.07
C SER A 252 17.68 -3.11 -27.84
N GLY A 253 16.97 -2.76 -28.91
CA GLY A 253 15.61 -2.22 -28.80
C GLY A 253 14.66 -3.19 -28.07
N PRO A 254 13.59 -2.70 -27.42
CA PRO A 254 12.75 -3.50 -26.52
C PRO A 254 12.17 -4.77 -27.17
N THR A 255 11.72 -4.68 -28.43
CA THR A 255 11.16 -5.82 -29.16
C THR A 255 12.20 -6.88 -29.48
N SER A 256 13.38 -6.48 -29.97
CA SER A 256 14.50 -7.39 -30.23
C SER A 256 15.00 -8.04 -28.94
N ALA A 257 15.09 -7.27 -27.85
CA ALA A 257 15.48 -7.76 -26.54
C ALA A 257 14.51 -8.84 -26.03
N LEU A 258 13.19 -8.63 -26.17
CA LEU A 258 12.18 -9.62 -25.80
C LEU A 258 12.34 -10.93 -26.58
N HIS A 259 12.53 -10.85 -27.91
CA HIS A 259 12.74 -12.06 -28.72
C HIS A 259 14.01 -12.81 -28.30
N LYS A 260 15.12 -12.10 -28.10
CA LYS A 260 16.39 -12.69 -27.66
C LYS A 260 16.29 -13.28 -26.26
N PHE A 261 15.63 -12.58 -25.34
CA PHE A 261 15.40 -13.05 -23.97
C PHE A 261 14.50 -14.29 -23.94
N ALA A 262 13.41 -14.32 -24.71
CA ALA A 262 12.55 -15.49 -24.86
C ALA A 262 13.32 -16.68 -25.46
N THR A 263 14.17 -16.45 -26.46
CA THR A 263 15.02 -17.48 -27.06
C THR A 263 16.03 -18.02 -26.04
N ALA A 264 16.69 -17.13 -25.27
CA ALA A 264 17.62 -17.52 -24.21
C ALA A 264 16.93 -18.34 -23.11
N LEU A 265 15.73 -17.94 -22.69
CA LEU A 265 14.92 -18.69 -21.72
C LEU A 265 14.53 -20.08 -22.27
N GLN A 266 14.15 -20.19 -23.53
CA GLN A 266 13.82 -21.49 -24.13
C GLN A 266 15.04 -22.41 -24.22
N GLN A 267 16.22 -21.88 -24.59
CA GLN A 267 17.47 -22.64 -24.62
C GLN A 267 17.87 -23.13 -23.23
N GLN A 268 17.72 -22.30 -22.20
CA GLN A 268 18.02 -22.70 -20.83
C GLN A 268 17.08 -23.81 -20.32
N HIS A 269 15.79 -23.75 -20.66
CA HIS A 269 14.84 -24.81 -20.32
C HIS A 269 15.14 -26.13 -21.05
N GLN A 270 15.75 -26.10 -22.24
CA GLN A 270 16.17 -27.32 -22.94
C GLN A 270 17.37 -27.97 -22.26
N MET A 271 18.37 -27.19 -21.82
CA MET A 271 19.55 -27.76 -21.15
C MET A 271 19.21 -28.45 -19.81
N GLN A 272 18.22 -27.93 -19.06
CA GLN A 272 17.79 -28.58 -17.82
C GLN A 272 17.04 -29.89 -18.05
N LYS A 273 16.41 -30.11 -19.22
CA LYS A 273 15.76 -31.39 -19.52
C LYS A 273 16.74 -32.50 -19.88
N SER A 274 17.92 -32.16 -20.40
CA SER A 274 18.94 -33.14 -20.80
C SER A 274 19.76 -33.73 -19.66
N THR A 275 19.82 -33.09 -18.48
CA THR A 275 20.67 -33.59 -17.37
C THR A 275 19.95 -34.58 -16.43
N SER A 276 18.66 -34.84 -16.62
CA SER A 276 17.87 -35.68 -15.71
C SER A 276 17.57 -37.08 -16.24
N SER A 277 18.16 -37.49 -17.36
CA SER A 277 17.80 -38.73 -18.08
C SER A 277 18.91 -39.80 -18.15
N ASN A 278 19.99 -39.68 -17.39
CA ASN A 278 21.03 -40.72 -17.34
C ASN A 278 21.37 -41.13 -15.89
N ILE A 279 20.46 -41.88 -15.27
CA ILE A 279 20.82 -42.79 -14.17
C ILE A 279 20.45 -44.21 -14.64
N PRO A 280 21.42 -45.10 -14.88
CA PRO A 280 21.15 -46.51 -15.11
C PRO A 280 20.66 -47.11 -13.79
N TYR A 281 19.37 -47.44 -13.73
CA TYR A 281 18.83 -48.28 -12.67
C TYR A 281 19.38 -49.70 -12.82
N ALA A 282 20.41 -50.03 -12.05
CA ALA A 282 20.74 -51.40 -11.73
C ALA A 282 19.80 -51.85 -10.59
N ASN A 283 18.77 -52.62 -10.94
CA ASN A 283 17.89 -53.32 -9.99
C ASN A 283 18.64 -54.51 -9.38
N PRO A 284 18.71 -54.64 -8.04
CA PRO A 284 18.77 -55.94 -7.39
C PRO A 284 17.36 -56.32 -6.91
N ALA A 285 16.97 -57.56 -7.21
CA ALA A 285 15.68 -58.15 -6.84
C ALA A 285 15.39 -58.08 -5.33
N PRO A 286 14.12 -57.87 -4.91
CA PRO A 286 13.72 -58.07 -3.53
C PRO A 286 13.22 -59.51 -3.34
N SER A 287 13.99 -60.30 -2.60
CA SER A 287 13.54 -61.58 -2.04
C SER A 287 12.66 -61.33 -0.81
N GLY A 288 11.40 -61.74 -0.94
CA GLY A 288 10.47 -62.23 0.10
C GLY A 288 10.50 -61.66 1.52
N PHE A 289 9.38 -61.11 1.96
CA PHE A 289 8.60 -61.77 3.03
C PHE A 289 7.15 -61.29 3.03
N ASN A 290 6.28 -62.27 3.26
CA ASN A 290 4.83 -62.27 3.15
C ASN A 290 4.19 -61.91 4.50
N GLY A 291 3.09 -61.15 4.53
CA GLY A 291 2.40 -60.81 5.79
C GLY A 291 1.26 -59.80 5.64
N SER A 292 0.08 -60.33 5.28
CA SER A 292 -1.20 -59.65 5.02
C SER A 292 -1.85 -58.91 6.22
N PRO A 293 -2.90 -58.07 5.99
CA PRO A 293 -3.15 -56.82 6.71
C PRO A 293 -4.36 -56.86 7.68
N ARG A 294 -4.51 -55.83 8.51
CA ARG A 294 -5.74 -55.57 9.27
C ARG A 294 -5.99 -54.07 9.54
N ASN A 295 -7.21 -53.67 9.21
CA ASN A 295 -7.89 -52.37 9.29
C ASN A 295 -7.59 -51.47 10.51
N GLY A 296 -7.67 -50.15 10.27
CA GLY A 296 -7.83 -49.12 11.30
C GLY A 296 -7.87 -47.72 10.70
N ASP A 297 -9.06 -47.17 10.61
CA ASP A 297 -9.42 -45.84 10.08
C ASP A 297 -8.71 -44.68 10.80
N VAL A 298 -8.18 -43.71 10.05
CA VAL A 298 -8.36 -42.27 10.32
C VAL A 298 -8.00 -41.44 9.08
N ALA A 299 -8.97 -40.66 8.64
CA ALA A 299 -8.87 -39.68 7.57
C ALA A 299 -7.81 -38.61 7.86
N SER A 300 -6.99 -38.27 6.86
CA SER A 300 -6.41 -36.93 6.78
C SER A 300 -6.58 -36.38 5.37
N LEU A 301 -7.37 -35.31 5.34
CA LEU A 301 -7.73 -34.48 4.22
C LEU A 301 -6.49 -33.65 3.80
N ALA A 302 -5.80 -34.05 2.75
CA ALA A 302 -4.77 -33.22 2.10
C ALA A 302 -4.84 -33.36 0.58
N SER A 303 -6.04 -33.07 0.05
CA SER A 303 -6.28 -32.89 -1.37
C SER A 303 -6.37 -31.40 -1.69
N ASN A 304 -5.56 -30.97 -2.66
CA ASN A 304 -5.81 -29.85 -3.58
C ASN A 304 -5.66 -28.42 -3.05
N TYR A 305 -4.43 -27.92 -3.05
CA TYR A 305 -4.14 -26.56 -3.53
C TYR A 305 -3.10 -26.67 -4.66
N ARG A 306 -3.59 -26.95 -5.87
CA ARG A 306 -2.88 -26.71 -7.14
C ARG A 306 -3.53 -25.46 -7.76
N TYR A 307 -2.71 -24.67 -8.44
CA TYR A 307 -3.01 -23.43 -9.18
C TYR A 307 -2.85 -22.11 -8.41
N ALA A 308 -1.59 -21.72 -8.21
CA ALA A 308 -1.18 -20.34 -8.52
C ALA A 308 0.06 -20.46 -9.41
N LYS A 309 -0.02 -19.96 -10.65
CA LYS A 309 1.12 -19.90 -11.57
C LYS A 309 2.16 -18.95 -10.97
N GLN A 310 3.12 -19.46 -10.22
CA GLN A 310 4.34 -18.71 -9.91
C GLN A 310 5.20 -18.62 -11.18
N PRO A 311 5.74 -17.43 -11.53
CA PRO A 311 6.80 -17.38 -12.52
C PRO A 311 8.01 -18.16 -11.98
N PRO A 312 8.77 -18.85 -12.84
CA PRO A 312 9.91 -19.65 -12.40
C PRO A 312 10.97 -18.72 -11.80
N THR A 313 11.16 -18.77 -10.49
CA THR A 313 12.30 -18.14 -9.82
C THR A 313 13.55 -18.92 -10.17
N MET A 314 14.48 -18.27 -10.87
CA MET A 314 15.70 -18.89 -11.34
C MET A 314 16.80 -18.89 -10.26
N PRO A 315 17.63 -19.95 -10.20
CA PRO A 315 18.82 -19.96 -9.37
C PRO A 315 19.86 -18.95 -9.89
N ALA A 316 20.61 -18.33 -8.96
CA ALA A 316 21.51 -17.17 -9.15
C ALA A 316 22.60 -17.28 -10.25
N ASN A 317 22.78 -18.43 -10.90
CA ASN A 317 23.83 -18.64 -11.89
C ASN A 317 23.63 -17.94 -13.23
N ALA A 318 22.41 -17.48 -13.56
CA ALA A 318 22.16 -16.75 -14.81
C ALA A 318 22.82 -15.35 -14.82
N ILE A 319 22.92 -14.70 -13.65
CA ILE A 319 23.53 -13.37 -13.51
C ILE A 319 25.05 -13.45 -13.73
N SER A 320 25.68 -14.57 -13.37
CA SER A 320 27.12 -14.77 -13.50
C SER A 320 27.60 -14.90 -14.95
N GLN A 321 26.74 -15.25 -15.91
CA GLN A 321 27.15 -15.29 -17.33
C GLN A 321 27.04 -13.91 -18.00
N ALA A 322 26.04 -13.11 -17.67
CA ALA A 322 25.94 -11.74 -18.18
C ALA A 322 27.10 -10.85 -17.69
N ASN A 323 27.54 -11.04 -16.44
CA ASN A 323 28.69 -10.33 -15.90
C ASN A 323 30.02 -10.76 -16.54
N ARG A 324 30.15 -12.00 -17.03
CA ARG A 324 31.39 -12.45 -17.70
C ARG A 324 31.60 -11.84 -19.08
N LEU A 325 30.54 -11.45 -19.78
CA LEU A 325 30.68 -10.80 -21.10
C LEU A 325 31.08 -9.32 -21.03
N LEU A 326 30.97 -8.69 -19.85
CA LEU A 326 31.45 -7.32 -19.64
C LEU A 326 32.94 -7.24 -19.31
N ASP A 327 33.57 -8.33 -18.89
CA ASP A 327 34.97 -8.34 -18.45
C ASP A 327 35.96 -8.74 -19.56
N GLN A 328 35.47 -9.03 -20.77
CA GLN A 328 36.30 -9.58 -21.85
C GLN A 328 36.51 -8.66 -23.06
N ASN A 329 36.00 -7.42 -23.03
CA ASN A 329 36.27 -6.44 -24.09
C ASN A 329 37.53 -5.62 -23.76
N ASN A 330 38.63 -6.22 -24.19
CA ASN A 330 39.97 -5.69 -24.40
C ASN A 330 39.96 -4.28 -25.05
N ILE A 331 40.33 -3.25 -24.28
CA ILE A 331 40.68 -1.92 -24.80
C ILE A 331 42.21 -1.82 -24.81
N PRO A 332 42.88 -1.64 -25.96
CA PRO A 332 44.34 -1.52 -25.99
C PRO A 332 44.84 -0.14 -25.52
N ASN A 333 45.86 -0.19 -24.66
CA ASN A 333 46.89 0.81 -24.33
C ASN A 333 46.86 2.18 -25.05
N MET A 334 46.88 3.25 -24.26
CA MET A 334 47.82 4.36 -24.46
C MET A 334 48.39 4.86 -23.12
N ASP A 335 49.69 4.62 -23.00
CA ASP A 335 50.80 5.20 -22.23
C ASP A 335 50.56 6.10 -20.97
N PRO A 336 51.24 5.84 -19.83
CA PRO A 336 51.20 6.66 -18.62
C PRO A 336 52.42 7.60 -18.52
N SER A 337 52.21 8.85 -18.08
CA SER A 337 53.26 9.68 -17.45
C SER A 337 52.63 10.94 -16.84
N ILE A 338 53.20 11.40 -15.72
CA ILE A 338 52.96 12.66 -15.00
C ILE A 338 51.98 12.57 -13.80
N LEU A 339 52.52 12.05 -12.69
CA LEU A 339 52.27 12.50 -11.30
C LEU A 339 53.15 13.76 -11.07
N PRO A 340 52.89 14.68 -10.09
CA PRO A 340 52.75 14.32 -8.67
C PRO A 340 51.90 15.25 -7.78
N GLN A 341 51.86 14.86 -6.50
CA GLN A 341 51.63 15.65 -5.27
C GLN A 341 50.29 15.46 -4.53
N SER A 342 50.43 14.63 -3.50
CA SER A 342 49.74 14.53 -2.22
C SER A 342 49.26 15.85 -1.61
N MET A 343 48.05 15.83 -1.03
CA MET A 343 47.73 16.50 0.24
C MET A 343 46.71 15.68 1.04
N PRO A 344 46.73 15.76 2.39
CA PRO A 344 46.24 14.72 3.28
C PRO A 344 44.79 14.92 3.75
N ILE A 345 44.26 13.82 4.26
CA ILE A 345 42.96 13.60 4.92
C ILE A 345 42.63 14.72 5.93
N ALA A 346 41.51 15.42 5.72
CA ALA A 346 40.90 16.29 6.72
C ALA A 346 39.91 15.49 7.57
N SER A 347 40.27 15.31 8.83
CA SER A 347 39.44 14.85 9.93
C SER A 347 38.25 15.78 10.18
N VAL A 348 37.04 15.23 10.23
CA VAL A 348 35.83 15.94 10.67
C VAL A 348 35.67 15.76 12.19
N PRO A 349 35.51 16.83 12.99
CA PRO A 349 35.37 16.72 14.44
C PRO A 349 33.93 16.41 14.86
N PRO A 350 33.72 15.77 16.04
CA PRO A 350 32.38 15.56 16.59
C PRO A 350 31.86 16.85 17.26
N TYR A 351 30.60 17.19 16.99
CA TYR A 351 29.88 18.29 17.64
C TYR A 351 29.72 18.02 19.14
N SER A 352 30.30 18.89 19.97
CA SER A 352 29.99 19.03 21.39
C SER A 352 28.95 20.14 21.58
N LEU A 353 27.83 19.80 22.23
CA LEU A 353 26.83 20.77 22.71
C LEU A 353 27.29 21.28 24.09
N GLN A 354 27.81 22.51 24.13
CA GLN A 354 27.98 23.26 25.37
C GLN A 354 26.72 24.06 25.71
N GLY A 355 26.34 23.99 26.98
CA GLY A 355 25.08 24.48 27.51
C GLY A 355 24.96 26.01 27.58
N ILE A 356 23.71 26.46 27.49
CA ILE A 356 23.29 27.81 27.86
C ILE A 356 22.44 27.69 29.12
N LYS A 357 23.00 28.20 30.22
CA LYS A 357 22.31 28.51 31.48
C LYS A 357 21.25 29.59 31.24
N ARG A 358 20.04 29.40 31.75
CA ARG A 358 19.22 30.48 32.32
C ARG A 358 18.45 29.98 33.54
N GLN A 359 18.81 30.56 34.69
CA GLN A 359 18.10 30.52 35.98
C GLN A 359 16.91 31.49 35.97
N GLY A 360 15.94 31.26 36.87
CA GLY A 360 14.88 32.20 37.24
C GLY A 360 13.52 31.51 37.43
N THR A 361 13.33 30.71 38.49
CA THR A 361 12.70 31.07 39.78
C THR A 361 11.16 31.06 39.81
N HIS A 362 10.64 29.99 40.43
CA HIS A 362 9.52 29.87 41.39
C HIS A 362 8.13 30.53 41.15
N SER A 363 7.13 29.62 41.14
CA SER A 363 5.67 29.65 41.46
C SER A 363 5.21 30.63 42.58
N PRO A 364 3.89 30.83 42.89
CA PRO A 364 2.73 29.91 42.68
C PRO A 364 1.34 30.52 42.36
N MET A 365 0.37 29.58 42.20
CA MET A 365 -1.09 29.74 42.12
C MET A 365 -1.70 30.61 43.23
N VAL A 366 -2.83 31.30 42.92
CA VAL A 366 -4.11 31.33 43.68
C VAL A 366 -5.12 32.28 42.98
N GLU A 367 -6.37 31.79 42.90
CA GLU A 367 -7.72 32.36 42.72
C GLU A 367 -7.99 33.80 42.22
N GLY A 368 -9.07 33.92 41.42
CA GLY A 368 -9.80 35.16 41.19
C GLY A 368 -10.88 35.05 40.11
N GLU A 369 -12.13 34.93 40.53
CA GLU A 369 -13.38 34.84 39.77
C GLU A 369 -13.60 35.96 38.72
N ASN A 370 -14.30 35.65 37.62
CA ASN A 370 -15.71 36.04 37.34
C ASN A 370 -16.04 35.87 35.83
N PRO A 371 -17.19 35.27 35.44
CA PRO A 371 -17.55 35.04 34.04
C PRO A 371 -18.52 36.13 33.54
N ASN A 372 -18.40 36.58 32.28
CA ASN A 372 -19.56 37.11 31.55
C ASN A 372 -19.34 37.25 30.04
N ASN A 373 -20.37 36.81 29.30
CA ASN A 373 -20.83 37.30 27.99
C ASN A 373 -19.97 37.00 26.74
N ASN A 374 -20.48 36.54 25.60
CA ASN A 374 -21.81 36.15 25.12
C ASN A 374 -21.58 35.62 23.66
N PRO A 375 -22.20 34.53 23.17
CA PRO A 375 -22.12 34.13 21.77
C PRO A 375 -23.34 34.68 20.99
N ASN A 376 -23.15 35.22 19.79
CA ASN A 376 -24.16 35.24 18.70
C ASN A 376 -23.63 36.00 17.48
N PHE A 377 -23.48 35.29 16.35
CA PHE A 377 -23.34 35.89 15.03
C PHE A 377 -24.30 35.18 14.06
N TYR A 378 -25.52 35.71 13.98
CA TYR A 378 -26.41 35.62 12.82
C TYR A 378 -26.94 37.03 12.59
N SER A 379 -26.69 37.59 11.42
CA SER A 379 -27.52 38.65 10.86
C SER A 379 -27.68 38.44 9.37
N SER A 380 -28.94 38.25 9.03
CA SER A 380 -29.59 38.28 7.74
C SER A 380 -29.38 39.61 7.02
N ASP A 381 -29.05 39.54 5.73
CA ASP A 381 -29.36 40.61 4.78
C ASP A 381 -30.30 40.05 3.71
N MET A 382 -31.57 40.47 3.81
CA MET A 382 -32.55 40.45 2.73
C MET A 382 -32.42 41.75 1.94
N LEU A 383 -32.24 41.67 0.62
CA LEU A 383 -32.71 42.71 -0.28
C LEU A 383 -33.09 42.12 -1.65
N ASN A 384 -34.40 41.93 -1.81
CA ASN A 384 -35.09 41.79 -3.08
C ASN A 384 -35.07 43.13 -3.84
N ALA A 385 -34.62 43.15 -5.10
CA ALA A 385 -35.09 44.11 -6.09
C ALA A 385 -34.75 43.70 -7.53
N GLN A 386 -35.81 43.32 -8.26
CA GLN A 386 -36.17 43.77 -9.61
C GLN A 386 -35.29 43.45 -10.85
N LYS A 387 -35.92 42.64 -11.73
CA LYS A 387 -36.18 42.90 -13.17
C LYS A 387 -34.98 43.25 -14.09
N ARG A 388 -34.66 42.38 -15.05
CA ARG A 388 -35.14 42.45 -16.47
C ARG A 388 -34.42 41.43 -17.37
N THR A 389 -35.24 40.80 -18.21
CA THR A 389 -34.94 39.93 -19.37
C THR A 389 -34.11 40.61 -20.46
N LYS A 390 -33.18 39.84 -21.08
CA LYS A 390 -32.94 39.70 -22.54
C LYS A 390 -31.64 38.91 -22.78
N VAL A 391 -31.75 37.67 -23.24
CA VAL A 391 -31.35 37.10 -24.56
C VAL A 391 -31.94 35.71 -24.63
#